data_AF-A0A077Q565-F1
#
_entry.id   AF-A0A077Q565-F1
#
_cell.length_a   1.000
_cell.length_b   1.000
_cell.length_c   1.000
_cell.angle_alpha   90.00
_cell.angle_beta   90.00
_cell.angle_gamma   90.00
#
_symmetry.space_group_name_H-M   'P 1'
#
loop_
_entity.id
_entity.type
_entity.pdbx_description
1 polymer ?
#
loop_
_entity_poly.entity_id
_entity_poly.type
_entity_poly.pdbx_seq_one_letter_code
_entity_poly.pdbx_strand_id
1 'polypeptide(L)' 'MLLSPNDFTGRSGGLFQEVDLDGNEIFNFVIMGDNRNMPNTTKPGHKWKPVNVLPAEAPVEYYDD' A
#
# COMPACT_ATOMS: atom_id res chain seq x y z
N MET A 1 4.12 -5.56 -9.10
CA MET A 1 3.19 -4.59 -9.74
C MET A 1 3.01 -3.45 -8.77
N LEU A 2 3.03 -2.19 -9.22
CA LEU A 2 2.74 -1.03 -8.37
C LEU A 2 1.27 -0.67 -8.54
N LEU A 3 0.56 -0.44 -7.43
CA LEU A 3 -0.83 0.01 -7.43
C LEU A 3 -0.88 1.52 -7.19
N SER A 4 -1.67 2.21 -7.98
CA SER A 4 -1.99 3.62 -7.76
C SER A 4 -3.09 3.75 -6.70
N PRO A 5 -3.24 4.92 -6.08
CA PRO A 5 -4.46 5.22 -5.34
C PRO A 5 -5.70 4.91 -6.17
N ASN A 6 -6.72 4.34 -5.52
CA ASN A 6 -7.95 3.83 -6.12
C ASN A 6 -7.84 2.61 -7.04
N ASP A 7 -6.64 2.04 -7.27
CA ASP A 7 -6.56 0.75 -7.97
C ASP A 7 -7.27 -0.34 -7.15
N PHE A 8 -7.97 -1.23 -7.85
CA PHE A 8 -8.78 -2.28 -7.24
C PHE A 8 -7.91 -3.50 -6.89
N THR A 9 -7.91 -3.92 -5.62
CA THR A 9 -7.10 -5.04 -5.12
C THR A 9 -7.59 -6.39 -5.63
N GLY A 10 -8.86 -6.53 -6.03
CA GLY A 10 -9.42 -7.80 -6.47
C GLY A 10 -9.23 -8.89 -5.40
N ARG A 11 -8.65 -10.04 -5.75
CA ARG A 11 -8.36 -11.12 -4.79
C ARG A 11 -6.90 -11.09 -4.28
N SER A 12 -6.28 -9.92 -4.35
CA SER A 12 -4.88 -9.70 -4.02
C SER A 12 -4.74 -8.68 -2.90
N GLY A 13 -5.61 -8.74 -1.90
CA GLY A 13 -5.41 -8.04 -0.63
C GLY A 13 -4.11 -8.48 0.06
N GLY A 14 -3.64 -7.66 1.00
CA GLY A 14 -2.39 -7.92 1.69
C GLY A 14 -1.76 -6.65 2.25
N LEU A 15 -0.45 -6.74 2.52
CA LEU A 15 0.36 -5.64 3.01
C LEU A 15 1.00 -4.89 1.84
N PHE A 16 0.90 -3.57 1.88
CA PHE A 16 1.47 -2.69 0.87
C PHE A 16 2.33 -1.62 1.54
N GLN A 17 3.42 -1.27 0.87
CA GLN A 17 4.32 -0.20 1.25
C GLN A 17 4.23 0.94 0.24
N GLU A 18 4.21 2.18 0.71
CA GLU A 18 4.26 3.34 -0.17
C GLU A 18 5.65 3.47 -0.83
N VAL A 19 5.67 3.81 -2.11
CA VAL A 19 6.88 4.13 -2.86
C VAL A 19 6.69 5.45 -3.61
N ASP A 20 7.78 6.20 -3.77
CA ASP A 20 7.75 7.42 -4.57
C ASP A 20 7.71 7.14 -6.09
N LEU A 21 7.75 8.20 -6.89
CA LEU A 21 7.73 8.13 -8.36
C LEU A 21 8.93 7.37 -8.95
N ASP A 22 10.06 7.38 -8.25
CA ASP A 22 11.31 6.71 -8.64
C ASP A 22 11.38 5.27 -8.10
N GLY A 23 10.42 4.88 -7.26
CA GLY A 23 10.33 3.56 -6.64
C GLY A 23 11.11 3.44 -5.33
N ASN A 24 11.54 4.54 -4.73
CA ASN A 24 12.15 4.52 -3.40
C ASN A 24 11.10 4.20 -2.35
N GLU A 25 11.50 3.38 -1.40
CA GLU A 25 10.64 2.89 -0.32
C GLU A 25 10.40 3.98 0.73
N ILE A 26 9.12 4.24 1.00
CA ILE A 26 8.68 5.16 2.05
C ILE A 26 8.23 4.30 3.23
N PHE A 27 8.55 4.76 4.44
CA PHE A 27 8.17 4.05 5.67
C PHE A 27 6.70 4.32 6.03
N ASN A 28 5.80 3.92 5.12
CA ASN A 28 4.36 3.98 5.27
C ASN A 28 3.77 2.68 4.73
N PHE A 29 2.92 2.03 5.52
CA PHE A 29 2.41 0.69 5.25
C PHE A 29 0.91 0.62 5.50
N VAL A 30 0.20 -0.08 4.60
CA VAL A 30 -1.24 -0.29 4.71
C VAL A 30 -1.56 -1.76 4.52
N ILE A 31 -2.51 -2.26 5.32
CA ILE A 31 -3.11 -3.58 5.11
C ILE A 31 -4.46 -3.38 4.46
N MET A 32 -4.64 -3.96 3.28
CA MET A 32 -5.85 -3.87 2.47
C MET A 32 -6.50 -5.24 2.31
N GLY A 33 -7.82 -5.28 2.51
CA GLY A 33 -8.62 -6.46 2.19
C GLY A 33 -8.79 -6.70 0.67
N ASP A 34 -9.35 -7.86 0.35
CA ASP A 34 -9.80 -8.18 -1.00
C ASP A 34 -10.98 -7.29 -1.42
N ASN A 35 -11.08 -7.03 -2.73
CA ASN A 35 -12.14 -6.26 -3.38
C ASN A 35 -12.28 -4.83 -2.84
N ARG A 36 -11.15 -4.21 -2.51
CA ARG A 36 -11.07 -2.83 -2.03
C ARG A 36 -10.30 -1.96 -3.02
N ASN A 37 -10.52 -0.66 -2.95
CA ASN A 37 -9.71 0.32 -3.66
C ASN A 37 -8.57 0.78 -2.77
N MET A 38 -7.36 0.89 -3.33
CA MET A 38 -6.19 1.36 -2.57
C MET A 38 -6.42 2.78 -2.03
N PRO A 39 -6.00 3.06 -0.78
CA PRO A 39 -6.13 4.38 -0.18
C PRO A 39 -5.22 5.39 -0.88
N ASN A 40 -5.47 6.66 -0.60
CA ASN A 40 -4.56 7.72 -1.01
C ASN A 40 -3.20 7.53 -0.34
N THR A 41 -2.15 7.81 -1.08
CA THR A 41 -0.78 7.88 -0.57
C THR A 41 -0.55 9.19 0.17
N THR A 42 0.54 9.27 0.95
CA THR A 42 0.88 10.48 1.72
C THR A 42 1.17 11.68 0.82
N LYS A 43 1.64 11.45 -0.41
CA LYS A 43 1.87 12.50 -1.41
C LYS A 43 1.31 12.11 -2.78
N PRO A 44 0.95 13.11 -3.62
CA PRO A 44 0.52 12.85 -4.99
C PRO A 44 1.61 12.17 -5.82
N GLY A 45 1.21 11.24 -6.69
CA GLY A 45 2.10 10.53 -7.61
C GLY A 45 2.81 9.32 -7.02
N HIS A 46 2.79 9.17 -5.69
CA HIS A 46 3.28 7.96 -5.03
C HIS A 46 2.38 6.76 -5.34
N LYS A 47 2.91 5.57 -5.09
CA LYS A 47 2.26 4.29 -5.38
C LYS A 47 2.40 3.32 -4.23
N TRP A 48 1.68 2.23 -4.30
CA TRP A 48 1.70 1.13 -3.35
C TRP A 48 2.39 -0.09 -3.97
N LYS A 49 3.37 -0.63 -3.26
CA LYS A 49 4.11 -1.83 -3.62
C LYS A 49 3.70 -2.95 -2.66
N PRO A 50 3.22 -4.10 -3.16
CA PRO A 50 2.93 -5.24 -2.29
C PRO A 50 4.22 -5.76 -1.65
N VAL A 51 4.15 -6.07 -0.36
CA VAL A 51 5.27 -6.63 0.40
C VAL A 51 4.78 -7.81 1.24
N ASN A 52 5.65 -8.80 1.43
CA ASN A 52 5.29 -10.03 2.15
C ASN A 52 5.58 -9.96 3.65
N VAL A 53 6.44 -9.02 4.08
CA VAL A 53 6.92 -8.93 5.46
C VAL A 53 6.88 -7.48 5.89
N LEU A 54 6.32 -7.27 7.08
CA LEU A 54 6.36 -6.00 7.76
C LEU A 54 7.70 -5.87 8.52
N PRO A 55 8.43 -4.75 8.39
CA PRO A 55 9.56 -4.46 9.26
C PRO A 55 9.14 -4.43 10.74
N ALA A 56 10.02 -4.86 11.65
CA ALA A 56 9.69 -5.06 13.06
C ALA A 56 9.11 -3.81 13.79
N GLU A 57 9.46 -2.61 13.33
CA GLU A 57 9.05 -1.34 13.94
C GLU A 57 8.14 -0.51 13.03
N ALA A 58 7.58 -1.11 11.98
CA ALA A 58 6.77 -0.35 11.03
C ALA A 58 5.39 0.00 11.61
N PRO A 59 4.98 1.28 11.55
CA PRO A 59 3.59 1.66 11.79
C PRO A 59 2.73 1.14 10.63
N VAL A 60 1.56 0.60 10.95
CA VAL A 60 0.61 0.06 9.96
C VAL A 60 -0.76 0.65 10.18
N GLU A 61 -1.35 1.12 9.10
CA GLU A 61 -2.76 1.49 9.06
C GLU A 61 -3.59 0.34 8.49
N TYR A 62 -4.66 -0.02 9.19
CA TYR A 62 -5.60 -1.06 8.80
C TYR A 62 -6.83 -0.43 8.16
N TYR A 63 -7.16 -0.87 6.95
CA TYR A 63 -8.34 -0.42 6.23
C TYR A 63 -9.29 -1.61 5.99
N ASP A 64 -10.19 -1.83 6.96
CA ASP A 64 -11.12 -2.98 6.97
C ASP A 64 -12.62 -2.57 6.92
N ASP A 65 -12.95 -1.28 6.97
CA ASP A 65 -14.35 -0.78 6.93
C ASP A 65 -15.03 -1.01 5.57
#